data_AF-A0A9D6WZE1-F1
#
_entry.id   AF-A0A9D6WZE1-F1
#
_cell.length_a   1.000
_cell.length_b   1.000
_cell.length_c   1.000
_cell.angle_alpha   90.00
_cell.angle_beta   90.00
_cell.angle_gamma   90.00
#
_symmetry.space_group_name_H-M   'P 1'
#
loop_
_entity.id
_entity.type
_entity.pdbx_description
1 polymer ?
#
loop_
_entity_poly.entity_id
_entity_poly.type
_entity_poly.pdbx_seq_one_letter_code
_entity_poly.pdbx_strand_id
1 'polypeptide(L)'
;MVHTVAGLIIFGLPILVTQQKKAPQGFVFVAIGGALIGIGGLTLAALKIGAPILPAEFIFLILAPLLLLMTLSFTYGFIAKIKA
;
A
#
# COMPACT_ATOMS: atom_id res chain seq x y z
N MET A 1 11.12 -11.43 -8.66
CA MET A 1 10.80 -10.41 -9.69
C MET A 1 9.33 -9.99 -9.73
N VAL A 2 8.36 -10.88 -9.46
CA VAL A 2 6.92 -10.52 -9.51
C VAL A 2 6.47 -9.43 -8.52
N HIS A 3 7.20 -9.27 -7.41
CA HIS A 3 6.82 -8.35 -6.33
C HIS A 3 6.77 -6.88 -6.78
N THR A 4 7.74 -6.44 -7.59
CA THR A 4 7.81 -5.05 -8.07
C THR A 4 6.64 -4.71 -9.00
N VAL A 5 6.33 -5.62 -9.94
CA VAL A 5 5.21 -5.45 -10.87
C VAL A 5 3.88 -5.44 -10.12
N ALA A 6 3.69 -6.36 -9.16
CA ALA A 6 2.51 -6.39 -8.32
C ALA A 6 2.34 -5.10 -7.51
N GLY A 7 3.42 -4.56 -6.93
CA GLY A 7 3.38 -3.30 -6.20
C GLY A 7 2.94 -2.12 -7.06
N LEU A 8 3.47 -2.00 -8.29
CA LEU A 8 3.05 -0.97 -9.24
C LEU A 8 1.59 -1.11 -9.64
N ILE A 9 1.10 -2.34 -9.84
CA ILE A 9 -0.30 -2.60 -10.17
C ILE A 9 -1.21 -2.23 -9.00
N ILE A 10 -0.91 -2.69 -7.79
CA ILE A 10 -1.73 -2.44 -6.59
C ILE A 10 -1.81 -0.95 -6.25
N PHE A 11 -0.74 -0.18 -6.51
CA PHE A 11 -0.75 1.27 -6.33
C PHE A 11 -1.39 2.01 -7.51
N GLY A 12 -0.96 1.74 -8.74
CA GLY A 12 -1.33 2.53 -9.92
C GLY A 12 -2.70 2.19 -10.49
N LEU A 13 -3.07 0.92 -10.54
CA LEU A 13 -4.33 0.50 -11.17
C LEU A 13 -5.55 1.14 -10.48
N PRO A 14 -5.70 1.13 -9.14
CA PRO A 14 -6.86 1.73 -8.50
C PRO A 14 -6.99 3.23 -8.77
N ILE A 15 -5.87 3.97 -8.89
CA ILE A 15 -5.88 5.40 -9.24
C ILE A 15 -6.43 5.57 -10.66
N LEU A 16 -5.91 4.81 -11.62
CA LEU A 16 -6.32 4.93 -13.02
C LEU A 16 -7.80 4.58 -13.24
N VAL A 17 -8.27 3.47 -12.67
CA VAL A 17 -9.66 3.02 -12.91
C VAL A 17 -10.69 3.89 -12.17
N THR A 18 -10.33 4.47 -11.01
CA THR A 18 -11.20 5.42 -10.31
C THR A 18 -11.29 6.75 -11.04
N GLN A 19 -10.18 7.28 -11.56
CA GLN A 19 -10.16 8.48 -12.41
C GLN A 19 -10.97 8.29 -13.70
N GLN A 20 -10.91 7.11 -14.31
CA GLN A 20 -11.70 6.75 -15.49
C GLN A 20 -13.18 6.46 -15.17
N LYS A 21 -13.61 6.58 -13.90
CA LYS A 21 -14.95 6.22 -13.43
C LYS A 21 -15.35 4.77 -13.72
N LYS A 22 -14.36 3.88 -13.93
CA LYS A 22 -14.54 2.44 -14.13
C LYS A 22 -14.58 1.64 -12.83
N ALA A 23 -14.28 2.31 -11.71
CA ALA A 23 -14.38 1.74 -10.38
C ALA A 23 -15.03 2.76 -9.42
N PRO A 24 -15.65 2.27 -8.32
CA PRO A 24 -16.17 3.12 -7.26
C PRO A 24 -15.08 4.03 -6.69
N GLN A 25 -15.42 5.27 -6.31
CA GLN A 25 -14.45 6.22 -5.75
C GLN A 25 -13.72 5.67 -4.52
N GLY A 26 -14.38 4.83 -3.72
CA GLY A 26 -13.78 4.16 -2.57
C GLY A 26 -12.59 3.26 -2.92
N PHE A 27 -12.51 2.75 -4.15
CA PHE A 27 -11.42 1.88 -4.60
C PHE A 27 -10.04 2.57 -4.57
N VAL A 28 -9.98 3.90 -4.51
CA VAL A 28 -8.72 4.65 -4.35
C VAL A 28 -8.00 4.31 -3.05
N PHE A 29 -8.71 3.85 -2.01
CA PHE A 29 -8.09 3.40 -0.76
C PHE A 29 -7.22 2.16 -0.95
N VAL A 30 -7.44 1.37 -2.02
CA VAL A 30 -6.51 0.30 -2.39
C VAL A 30 -5.15 0.87 -2.79
N ALA A 31 -5.11 1.99 -3.52
CA ALA A 31 -3.85 2.66 -3.82
C ALA A 31 -3.16 3.20 -2.56
N ILE A 32 -3.93 3.72 -1.60
CA ILE A 32 -3.40 4.18 -0.30
C ILE A 32 -2.77 3.01 0.46
N GLY A 33 -3.45 1.86 0.55
CA GLY A 33 -2.90 0.65 1.16
C GLY A 33 -1.64 0.16 0.44
N GLY A 34 -1.63 0.20 -0.89
CA GLY A 34 -0.47 -0.10 -1.73
C GLY A 34 0.72 0.82 -1.47
N ALA A 35 0.48 2.12 -1.27
CA ALA A 35 1.52 3.08 -0.92
C ALA A 35 2.11 2.81 0.47
N LEU A 36 1.26 2.53 1.46
CA LEU A 36 1.69 2.22 2.83
C LEU A 36 2.62 1.01 2.89
N ILE A 37 2.24 -0.11 2.26
CA ILE A 37 3.10 -1.29 2.20
C ILE A 37 4.31 -1.10 1.28
N GLY A 38 4.20 -0.29 0.23
CA GLY A 38 5.34 0.13 -0.58
C GLY A 38 6.41 0.82 0.26
N ILE A 39 6.03 1.83 1.04
CA ILE A 39 6.93 2.54 1.95
C ILE A 39 7.52 1.60 3.00
N GLY A 40 6.69 0.77 3.64
CA GLY A 40 7.15 -0.21 4.62
C GLY A 40 8.15 -1.21 4.02
N GLY A 41 7.85 -1.74 2.83
CA GLY A 41 8.70 -2.67 2.09
C GLY A 41 10.02 -2.06 1.65
N LEU A 42 10.03 -0.83 1.12
CA LEU A 42 11.25 -0.11 0.77
C LEU A 42 12.13 0.14 2.00
N THR A 43 11.52 0.55 3.11
CA THR A 43 12.24 0.83 4.36
C THR A 43 12.88 -0.43 4.94
N LEU A 44 12.16 -1.56 4.93
CA LEU A 44 12.69 -2.86 5.34
C LEU A 44 13.77 -3.39 4.38
N ALA A 45 13.62 -3.17 3.08
CA ALA A 45 14.63 -3.54 2.09
C ALA A 45 15.93 -2.75 2.30
N ALA A 46 15.83 -1.44 2.57
CA ALA A 46 16.96 -0.57 2.89
C ALA A 46 17.68 -1.00 4.18
N LEU A 47 16.91 -1.38 5.22
CA LEU A 47 17.46 -1.96 6.45
C LEU A 47 18.23 -3.27 6.16
N LYS A 48 17.66 -4.16 5.34
CA LYS A 48 18.27 -5.45 4.99
C LYS A 48 19.61 -5.32 4.27
N ILE A 49 19.77 -4.30 3.42
CA ILE A 49 21.02 -4.05 2.68
C ILE A 49 22.05 -3.24 3.48
N GLY A 50 21.78 -2.93 4.75
CA GLY A 50 22.69 -2.19 5.62
C GLY A 50 22.72 -0.67 5.39
N ALA A 51 21.77 -0.14 4.62
CA ALA A 51 21.62 1.29 4.35
C ALA A 51 20.25 1.80 4.86
N PRO A 52 19.98 1.73 6.17
CA PRO A 52 18.68 2.11 6.72
C PRO A 52 18.37 3.59 6.47
N ILE A 53 17.18 3.86 5.93
CA ILE A 53 16.67 5.23 5.72
C ILE A 53 16.13 5.81 7.05
N LEU A 54 15.70 4.93 7.97
CA LEU A 54 15.17 5.24 9.29
C LEU A 54 15.81 4.32 10.35
N PRO A 55 15.89 4.71 11.63
CA PRO A 55 16.39 3.85 12.70
C PRO A 55 15.64 2.52 12.77
N ALA A 56 16.35 1.42 12.99
CA ALA A 56 15.76 0.08 13.02
C ALA A 56 14.66 -0.03 14.08
N GLU A 57 14.89 0.55 15.25
CA GLU A 57 13.94 0.60 16.37
C GLU A 57 12.65 1.31 15.95
N PHE A 58 12.77 2.40 15.20
CA PHE A 58 11.62 3.15 14.70
C PHE A 58 10.83 2.34 13.65
N ILE A 59 11.54 1.65 12.74
CA ILE A 59 10.92 0.78 11.72
C ILE A 59 10.07 -0.30 12.40
N PHE A 60 10.63 -0.99 13.39
CA PHE A 60 9.91 -2.05 14.11
C PHE A 60 8.77 -1.50 14.97
N LEU A 61 8.92 -0.30 15.55
CA LEU A 61 7.86 0.38 16.29
C LEU A 61 6.64 0.68 15.41
N ILE A 62 6.86 1.20 14.20
CA ILE A 62 5.77 1.61 13.30
C ILE A 62 5.25 0.46 12.42
N LEU A 63 5.93 -0.68 12.39
CA LEU A 63 5.59 -1.76 11.47
C LEU A 63 4.16 -2.28 11.69
N ALA A 64 3.81 -2.62 12.93
CA ALA A 64 2.47 -3.10 13.27
C ALA A 64 1.36 -2.09 12.94
N PRO A 65 1.41 -0.81 13.38
CA PRO A 65 0.38 0.16 13.02
C PRO A 65 0.35 0.46 11.51
N LEU A 66 1.49 0.42 10.81
CA LEU A 66 1.53 0.57 9.36
C LEU A 66 0.80 -0.57 8.64
N LEU A 67 1.01 -1.82 9.07
CA LEU A 67 0.31 -2.98 8.51
C LEU A 67 -1.19 -2.95 8.81
N LEU A 68 -1.57 -2.47 10.00
CA LEU A 68 -2.97 -2.25 10.35
C LEU A 68 -3.63 -1.22 9.43
N LEU A 69 -3.01 -0.05 9.25
CA LEU A 69 -3.50 1.01 8.37
C LEU A 69 -3.59 0.55 6.91
N MET A 70 -2.60 -0.22 6.45
CA MET A 70 -2.63 -0.84 5.12
C MET A 70 -3.84 -1.77 4.99
N THR A 71 -4.07 -2.64 5.96
CA THR A 71 -5.17 -3.61 5.94
C THR A 71 -6.52 -2.90 5.95
N LEU A 72 -6.68 -1.89 6.79
CA LEU A 72 -7.89 -1.06 6.83
C LEU A 72 -8.13 -0.34 5.50
N SER A 73 -7.08 0.20 4.89
CA SER A 73 -7.17 0.87 3.58
C SER A 73 -7.60 -0.09 2.48
N PHE A 74 -7.00 -1.28 2.40
CA PHE A 74 -7.45 -2.31 1.45
C PHE A 74 -8.88 -2.74 1.70
N THR A 75 -9.22 -3.06 2.95
CA THR A 75 -10.56 -3.53 3.33
C THR A 75 -11.61 -2.49 2.97
N TYR A 76 -11.38 -1.23 3.33
CA TYR A 76 -12.25 -0.13 2.95
C TYR A 76 -12.32 0.02 1.42
N GLY A 77 -11.19 -0.03 0.72
CA GLY A 77 -11.15 0.12 -0.73
C GLY A 77 -11.95 -0.94 -1.48
N PHE A 78 -12.02 -2.17 -0.97
CA PHE A 78 -12.85 -3.24 -1.53
C PHE A 78 -14.31 -3.19 -1.06
N ILE A 79 -14.60 -2.73 0.16
CA ILE A 79 -15.98 -2.74 0.70
C ILE A 79 -16.75 -1.46 0.37
N ALA A 80 -16.06 -0.32 0.15
CA ALA A 80 -16.65 0.97 -0.14
C ALA A 80 -17.35 0.96 -1.52
N LYS A 81 -18.56 0.39 -1.52
CA LYS A 81 -19.47 0.20 -2.64
C LYS A 81 -18.79 -0.35 -3.90
N ILE A 82 -18.38 -1.62 -3.88
CA ILE A 82 -18.62 -2.47 -5.04
C ILE A 82 -20.15 -2.65 -5.15
N LYS A 83 -20.86 -1.62 -5.64
CA LYS A 83 -22.21 -1.83 -6.18
C LYS A 83 -22.00 -2.34 -7.60
N ALA A 84 -22.11 -3.66 -7.76
CA ALA A 84 -22.39 -4.28 -9.05
C ALA A 84 -23.78 -3.83 -9.54
#